data_AF-A0A966B3I5-F1
#
_entry.id   AF-A0A966B3I5-F1
#
_cell.length_a   1.000
_cell.length_b   1.000
_cell.length_c   1.000
_cell.angle_alpha   90.00
_cell.angle_beta   90.00
_cell.angle_gamma   90.00
#
_symmetry.space_group_name_H-M   'P 1'
#
loop_
_entity.id
_entity.type
_entity.pdbx_description
1 polymer ?
#
loop_
_entity_poly.entity_id
_entity_poly.type
_entity_poly.pdbx_seq_one_letter_code
_entity_poly.pdbx_strand_id
1 'polypeptide(L)'
;MLIPFIASCISSNKIQKAKVVFNHIEVNEAKSPKELLLLLENRPEMSPEQYMLKFESNRDFDKWLHLYPSQMAKAISKFPLKTSFQYTTQLFTHWAEKSYGASEAYIINELNSSPLRDSAIEGMVNGLKSEHLSTAVAWAHEIKDESKRYQLLESLATH
;
A
#
# COMPACT_ATOMS: atom_id res chain seq x y z
N MET A 1 -1.75 -62.39 34.95
CA MET A 1 -2.73 -61.61 35.76
C MET A 1 -2.80 -60.20 35.15
N LEU A 2 -4.01 -59.66 35.04
CA LEU A 2 -4.46 -58.56 34.17
C LEU A 2 -3.91 -57.14 34.48
N ILE A 3 -3.88 -56.29 33.44
CA ILE A 3 -3.77 -54.81 33.39
C ILE A 3 -5.19 -54.17 33.61
N PRO A 4 -5.46 -52.83 33.62
CA PRO A 4 -4.77 -51.56 34.00
C PRO A 4 -5.61 -50.65 34.95
N PHE A 5 -5.11 -49.47 35.38
CA PHE A 5 -5.96 -48.27 35.58
C PHE A 5 -5.19 -46.95 35.36
N ILE A 6 -5.91 -45.97 34.80
CA ILE A 6 -5.49 -44.73 34.14
C ILE A 6 -5.55 -43.53 35.10
N ALA A 7 -4.66 -42.54 34.94
CA ALA A 7 -4.89 -41.08 35.07
C ALA A 7 -3.52 -40.36 35.11
N SER A 8 -3.26 -39.18 34.57
CA SER A 8 -3.97 -38.23 33.74
C SER A 8 -2.89 -37.28 33.22
N CYS A 9 -2.89 -36.98 31.92
CA CYS A 9 -2.11 -35.90 31.35
C CYS A 9 -2.55 -34.53 31.91
N ILE A 10 -1.70 -33.51 31.63
CA ILE A 10 -1.98 -32.08 31.44
C ILE A 10 -1.25 -31.17 32.44
N SER A 11 -0.08 -30.67 32.04
CA SER A 11 0.23 -29.23 32.16
C SER A 11 1.38 -28.82 31.22
N SER A 12 1.13 -28.82 29.91
CA SER A 12 1.93 -28.06 28.94
C SER A 12 1.07 -27.24 27.97
N ASN A 13 -0.24 -27.18 28.21
CA ASN A 13 -1.23 -26.60 27.29
C ASN A 13 -1.67 -25.16 27.66
N LYS A 14 -1.09 -24.56 28.71
CA LYS A 14 -1.42 -23.17 29.11
C LYS A 14 -0.51 -22.11 28.48
N ILE A 15 0.71 -22.46 28.05
CA ILE A 15 1.64 -21.49 27.46
C ILE A 15 1.49 -21.41 25.93
N GLN A 16 1.03 -22.48 25.26
CA GLN A 16 0.78 -22.46 23.81
C GLN A 16 -0.56 -21.84 23.41
N LYS A 17 -1.58 -21.85 24.28
CA LYS A 17 -2.87 -21.19 24.01
C LYS A 17 -2.83 -19.66 24.09
N ALA A 18 -1.85 -19.08 24.78
CA ALA A 18 -1.71 -17.62 24.85
C ALA A 18 -0.98 -17.00 23.64
N LYS A 19 -0.25 -17.82 22.85
CA LYS A 19 0.53 -17.33 21.70
C LYS A 19 -0.23 -17.38 20.36
N VAL A 20 -1.44 -17.95 20.34
CA VAL A 20 -2.16 -18.26 19.08
C VAL A 20 -3.48 -17.49 18.92
N VAL A 21 -3.91 -16.70 19.91
CA VAL A 21 -5.20 -15.97 19.85
C VAL A 21 -5.08 -14.51 19.35
N PHE A 22 -3.87 -13.98 19.15
CA PHE A 22 -3.64 -12.59 18.74
C PHE A 22 -3.64 -12.31 17.21
N ASN A 23 -4.21 -13.18 16.36
CA ASN A 23 -3.76 -13.20 14.95
C ASN A 23 -4.74 -13.02 13.79
N HIS A 24 -6.06 -12.89 13.96
CA HIS A 24 -6.95 -12.60 12.80
C HIS A 24 -7.99 -11.50 13.02
N ILE A 25 -8.37 -11.17 14.26
CA ILE A 25 -9.49 -10.26 14.52
C ILE A 25 -9.07 -8.78 14.42
N GLU A 26 -7.88 -8.42 14.88
CA GLU A 26 -7.44 -7.01 14.99
C GLU A 26 -7.16 -6.32 13.63
N VAL A 27 -6.78 -7.08 12.59
CA VAL A 27 -6.43 -6.51 11.27
C VAL A 27 -7.66 -6.05 10.48
N ASN A 28 -8.78 -6.77 10.64
CA ASN A 28 -10.04 -6.44 9.97
C ASN A 28 -10.82 -5.30 10.68
N GLU A 29 -10.41 -4.95 11.89
CA GLU A 29 -11.05 -3.88 12.69
C GLU A 29 -10.34 -2.53 12.56
N ALA A 30 -9.11 -2.51 12.04
CA ALA A 30 -8.41 -1.26 11.77
C ALA A 30 -9.28 -0.35 10.88
N LYS A 31 -9.42 0.91 11.29
CA LYS A 31 -10.32 1.89 10.64
C LYS A 31 -9.59 2.79 9.65
N SER A 32 -8.26 2.72 9.63
CA SER A 32 -7.41 3.49 8.73
C SER A 32 -6.10 2.74 8.41
N PRO A 33 -5.44 3.08 7.29
CA PRO A 33 -4.13 2.52 6.96
C PRO A 33 -3.08 2.79 8.02
N LYS A 34 -3.10 3.97 8.66
CA LYS A 34 -2.17 4.32 9.74
C LYS A 34 -2.35 3.40 10.96
N GLU A 35 -3.58 3.12 11.35
CA GLU A 35 -3.87 2.22 12.47
C GLU A 35 -3.36 0.81 12.18
N LEU A 36 -3.64 0.29 10.98
CA LEU A 36 -3.15 -1.02 10.58
C LEU A 36 -1.62 -1.05 10.51
N LEU A 37 -0.99 -0.02 9.97
CA LEU A 37 0.47 0.14 9.94
C LEU A 37 1.05 0.04 11.36
N LEU A 38 0.50 0.76 12.34
CA LEU A 38 0.96 0.73 13.74
C LEU A 38 0.81 -0.66 14.39
N LEU A 39 -0.28 -1.38 14.09
CA LEU A 39 -0.48 -2.75 14.57
C LEU A 39 0.57 -3.72 14.00
N LEU A 40 1.06 -3.45 12.78
CA LEU A 40 2.03 -4.30 12.08
C LEU A 40 3.49 -3.91 12.38
N GLU A 41 3.79 -2.65 12.69
CA GLU A 41 5.16 -2.17 12.98
C GLU A 41 5.85 -2.89 14.16
N ASN A 42 5.07 -3.41 15.11
CA ASN A 42 5.59 -4.16 16.26
C ASN A 42 5.95 -5.63 15.94
N ARG A 43 5.98 -6.03 14.66
CA ARG A 43 6.17 -7.42 14.23
C ARG A 43 7.39 -7.55 13.29
N PRO A 44 8.61 -7.76 13.84
CA PRO A 44 9.86 -7.66 13.08
C PRO A 44 10.10 -8.78 12.04
N GLU A 45 9.27 -9.82 11.97
CA GLU A 45 9.48 -10.97 11.08
C GLU A 45 8.56 -11.01 9.84
N MET A 46 7.78 -9.95 9.57
CA MET A 46 6.82 -9.96 8.46
C MET A 46 7.50 -9.64 7.12
N SER A 47 7.35 -10.53 6.13
CA SER A 47 7.83 -10.25 4.76
C SER A 47 6.98 -9.15 4.09
N PRO A 48 7.49 -8.44 3.06
CA PRO A 48 6.70 -7.47 2.29
C PRO A 48 5.39 -8.06 1.75
N GLU A 49 5.40 -9.32 1.30
CA GLU A 49 4.22 -10.02 0.80
C GLU A 49 3.19 -10.25 1.91
N GLN A 50 3.64 -10.73 3.07
CA GLN A 50 2.76 -10.93 4.22
C GLN A 50 2.17 -9.59 4.71
N TYR A 51 2.97 -8.53 4.67
CA TYR A 51 2.56 -7.19 5.03
C TYR A 51 1.46 -6.67 4.10
N MET A 52 1.68 -6.77 2.79
CA MET A 52 0.71 -6.42 1.76
C MET A 52 -0.60 -7.19 1.91
N LEU A 53 -0.52 -8.52 2.09
CA LEU A 53 -1.70 -9.36 2.28
C LEU A 53 -2.55 -8.93 3.49
N LYS A 54 -1.94 -8.40 4.56
CA LYS A 54 -2.69 -7.86 5.69
C LYS A 54 -3.48 -6.61 5.35
N PHE A 55 -2.94 -5.74 4.50
CA PHE A 55 -3.67 -4.59 3.99
C PHE A 55 -4.81 -5.01 3.06
N GLU A 56 -4.51 -5.85 2.06
CA GLU A 56 -5.49 -6.32 1.07
C GLU A 56 -6.64 -7.13 1.70
N SER A 57 -6.37 -7.83 2.81
CA SER A 57 -7.41 -8.57 3.53
C SER A 57 -8.41 -7.67 4.27
N ASN A 58 -8.07 -6.39 4.50
CA ASN A 58 -8.98 -5.46 5.16
C ASN A 58 -10.11 -5.05 4.19
N ARG A 59 -11.36 -5.21 4.61
CA ARG A 59 -12.56 -4.91 3.80
C ARG A 59 -12.65 -3.47 3.28
N ASP A 60 -11.94 -2.54 3.93
CA ASP A 60 -11.96 -1.12 3.61
C ASP A 60 -10.70 -0.69 2.82
N PHE A 61 -9.83 -1.63 2.42
CA PHE A 61 -8.60 -1.37 1.65
C PHE A 61 -8.84 -0.49 0.42
N ASP A 62 -9.77 -0.87 -0.46
CA ASP A 62 -10.07 -0.10 -1.67
C ASP A 62 -10.60 1.29 -1.33
N LYS A 63 -11.42 1.41 -0.27
CA LYS A 63 -11.91 2.72 0.20
C LYS A 63 -10.76 3.59 0.71
N TRP A 64 -9.76 2.99 1.35
CA TRP A 64 -8.63 3.72 1.88
C TRP A 64 -7.75 4.35 0.81
N LEU A 65 -7.63 3.74 -0.38
CA LEU A 65 -6.97 4.37 -1.53
C LEU A 65 -7.58 5.74 -1.85
N HIS A 66 -8.88 5.90 -1.62
CA HIS A 66 -9.60 7.14 -1.89
C HIS A 66 -9.71 8.09 -0.69
N LEU A 67 -9.85 7.54 0.53
CA LEU A 67 -10.12 8.33 1.74
C LEU A 67 -8.84 8.76 2.47
N TYR A 68 -7.77 7.97 2.37
CA TYR A 68 -6.54 8.17 3.12
C TYR A 68 -5.30 8.04 2.23
N PRO A 69 -5.22 8.76 1.11
CA PRO A 69 -4.22 8.49 0.10
C PRO A 69 -2.79 8.70 0.61
N SER A 70 -2.54 9.70 1.46
CA SER A 70 -1.22 9.91 2.07
C SER A 70 -0.79 8.78 3.02
N GLN A 71 -1.74 8.13 3.69
CA GLN A 71 -1.46 6.99 4.57
C GLN A 71 -1.25 5.72 3.74
N MET A 72 -2.04 5.54 2.68
CA MET A 72 -1.86 4.44 1.74
C MET A 72 -0.51 4.52 1.03
N ALA A 73 -0.05 5.70 0.60
CA ALA A 73 1.26 5.86 0.00
C ALA A 73 2.40 5.37 0.92
N LYS A 74 2.29 5.63 2.23
CA LYS A 74 3.23 5.11 3.24
C LYS A 74 3.16 3.59 3.35
N ALA A 75 1.95 3.01 3.37
CA ALA A 75 1.78 1.56 3.44
C ALA A 75 2.32 0.86 2.18
N ILE A 76 1.99 1.37 1.00
CA ILE A 76 2.40 0.84 -0.31
C ILE A 76 3.94 0.80 -0.44
N SER A 77 4.66 1.73 0.18
CA SER A 77 6.13 1.73 0.19
C SER A 77 6.76 0.50 0.87
N LYS A 78 5.98 -0.25 1.65
CA LYS A 78 6.41 -1.49 2.34
C LYS A 78 5.98 -2.76 1.61
N PHE A 79 5.21 -2.65 0.52
CA PHE A 79 4.78 -3.80 -0.28
C PHE A 79 5.96 -4.34 -1.12
N PRO A 80 5.83 -5.53 -1.74
CA PRO A 80 6.81 -6.00 -2.71
C PRO A 80 6.97 -4.97 -3.84
N LEU A 81 8.21 -4.66 -4.20
CA LEU A 81 8.55 -3.51 -5.07
C LEU A 81 7.71 -3.46 -6.36
N LYS A 82 7.54 -4.60 -7.03
CA LYS A 82 6.75 -4.69 -8.26
C LYS A 82 5.30 -4.24 -8.04
N THR A 83 4.69 -4.70 -6.94
CA THR A 83 3.31 -4.36 -6.57
C THR A 83 3.20 -2.92 -6.09
N SER A 84 4.22 -2.41 -5.38
CA SER A 84 4.29 -1.01 -4.96
C SER A 84 4.18 -0.05 -6.14
N PHE A 85 4.85 -0.33 -7.26
CA PHE A 85 4.73 0.50 -8.46
C PHE A 85 3.30 0.57 -8.98
N GLN A 86 2.62 -0.58 -9.06
CA GLN A 86 1.25 -0.67 -9.57
C GLN A 86 0.26 0.09 -8.67
N TYR A 87 0.29 -0.17 -7.36
CA TYR A 87 -0.57 0.54 -6.41
C TYR A 87 -0.26 2.03 -6.32
N THR A 88 1.00 2.43 -6.48
CA THR A 88 1.37 3.85 -6.51
C THR A 88 0.74 4.54 -7.71
N THR A 89 0.86 3.97 -8.93
CA THR A 89 0.23 4.55 -10.12
C THR A 89 -1.29 4.68 -9.93
N GLN A 90 -1.97 3.62 -9.46
CA GLN A 90 -3.42 3.66 -9.19
C GLN A 90 -3.81 4.73 -8.16
N LEU A 91 -3.09 4.77 -7.03
CA LEU A 91 -3.35 5.72 -5.96
C LEU A 91 -3.24 7.16 -6.45
N PHE A 92 -2.17 7.48 -7.17
CA PHE A 92 -1.91 8.84 -7.62
C PHE A 92 -2.82 9.28 -8.78
N THR A 93 -3.32 8.36 -9.61
CA THR A 93 -4.40 8.66 -10.56
C THR A 93 -5.62 9.21 -9.83
N HIS A 94 -6.14 8.46 -8.86
CA HIS A 94 -7.34 8.89 -8.13
C HIS A 94 -7.10 10.08 -7.20
N TRP A 95 -5.89 10.19 -6.65
CA TRP A 95 -5.56 11.32 -5.79
C TRP A 95 -5.46 12.61 -6.60
N ALA A 96 -4.85 12.58 -7.78
CA ALA A 96 -4.76 13.75 -8.66
C ALA A 96 -6.14 14.22 -9.14
N GLU A 97 -7.01 13.29 -9.54
CA GLU A 97 -8.41 13.58 -9.95
C GLU A 97 -9.18 14.33 -8.85
N LYS A 98 -8.97 13.96 -7.58
CA LYS A 98 -9.69 14.56 -6.45
C LYS A 98 -9.01 15.80 -5.87
N SER A 99 -7.69 15.82 -5.86
CA SER A 99 -6.90 16.85 -5.19
C SER A 99 -5.47 16.90 -5.75
N TYR A 100 -5.34 17.59 -6.88
CA TYR A 100 -4.05 17.88 -7.51
C TYR A 100 -3.00 18.39 -6.51
N GLY A 101 -3.29 19.46 -5.77
CA GLY A 101 -2.31 20.10 -4.90
C GLY A 101 -1.81 19.21 -3.74
N ALA A 102 -2.68 18.37 -3.18
CA ALA A 102 -2.26 17.43 -2.13
C ALA A 102 -1.41 16.28 -2.71
N SER A 103 -1.76 15.81 -3.91
CA SER A 103 -1.00 14.79 -4.64
C SER A 103 0.39 15.32 -5.04
N GLU A 104 0.47 16.53 -5.59
CA GLU A 104 1.71 17.22 -5.96
C GLU A 104 2.63 17.41 -4.75
N ALA A 105 2.08 17.97 -3.67
CA ALA A 105 2.84 18.19 -2.45
C ALA A 105 3.44 16.90 -1.90
N TYR A 106 2.73 15.77 -2.00
CA TYR A 106 3.27 14.48 -1.56
C TYR A 106 4.40 14.00 -2.46
N ILE A 107 4.24 14.07 -3.79
CA ILE A 107 5.31 13.66 -4.72
C ILE A 107 6.59 14.46 -4.46
N ILE A 108 6.48 15.77 -4.33
CA ILE A 108 7.63 16.67 -4.13
C ILE A 108 8.31 16.43 -2.78
N ASN A 109 7.53 16.36 -1.70
CA ASN A 109 8.09 16.33 -0.36
C ASN A 109 8.50 14.94 0.12
N GLU A 110 7.77 13.89 -0.29
CA GLU A 110 7.94 12.54 0.28
C GLU A 110 8.57 11.56 -0.72
N LEU A 111 8.47 11.81 -2.03
CA LEU A 111 8.92 10.86 -3.06
C LEU A 111 10.14 11.31 -3.87
N ASN A 112 10.74 12.47 -3.60
CA ASN A 112 11.82 13.03 -4.44
C ASN A 112 12.99 12.05 -4.73
N SER A 113 13.39 11.28 -3.72
CA SER A 113 14.45 10.26 -3.81
C SER A 113 13.91 8.83 -3.81
N SER A 114 12.59 8.66 -3.85
CA SER A 114 11.95 7.34 -3.82
C SER A 114 11.97 6.69 -5.20
N PRO A 115 12.23 5.37 -5.31
CA PRO A 115 12.05 4.66 -6.58
C PRO A 115 10.60 4.75 -7.09
N LEU A 116 9.62 4.98 -6.21
CA LEU A 116 8.20 5.06 -6.57
C LEU A 116 7.80 6.39 -7.23
N ARG A 117 8.70 7.38 -7.30
CA ARG A 117 8.41 8.73 -7.83
C ARG A 117 7.83 8.69 -9.23
N ASP A 118 8.47 7.96 -10.14
CA ASP A 118 8.05 7.92 -11.55
C ASP A 118 6.72 7.17 -11.74
N SER A 119 6.34 6.27 -10.82
CA SER A 119 4.98 5.67 -10.78
C SER A 119 3.95 6.65 -10.24
N ALA A 120 4.30 7.45 -9.22
CA ALA A 120 3.40 8.49 -8.72
C ALA A 120 3.15 9.57 -9.77
N ILE A 121 4.18 9.98 -10.52
CA ILE A 121 4.06 10.94 -11.62
C ILE A 121 3.23 10.36 -12.77
N GLU A 122 3.43 9.10 -13.14
CA GLU A 122 2.57 8.43 -14.12
C GLU A 122 1.10 8.44 -13.68
N GLY A 123 0.82 8.15 -12.40
CA GLY A 123 -0.52 8.27 -11.83
C GLY A 123 -1.05 9.70 -11.92
N MET A 124 -0.27 10.69 -11.49
CA MET A 124 -0.61 12.12 -11.58
C MET A 124 -1.00 12.51 -13.01
N VAL A 125 -0.19 12.14 -14.00
CA VAL A 125 -0.47 12.41 -15.41
C VAL A 125 -1.78 11.77 -15.85
N ASN A 126 -2.00 10.51 -15.49
CA ASN A 126 -3.23 9.79 -15.83
C ASN A 126 -4.48 10.42 -15.22
N GLY A 127 -4.40 10.93 -13.99
CA GLY A 127 -5.52 11.61 -13.34
C GLY A 127 -5.81 13.01 -13.89
N LEU A 128 -4.82 13.66 -14.52
CA LEU A 128 -4.95 15.02 -15.04
C LEU A 128 -5.24 15.10 -16.54
N LYS A 129 -4.91 14.07 -17.31
CA LYS A 129 -4.91 14.15 -18.79
C LYS A 129 -6.23 14.60 -19.43
N SER A 130 -7.36 14.30 -18.79
CA SER A 130 -8.69 14.63 -19.32
C SER A 130 -9.09 16.09 -19.12
N GLU A 131 -8.69 16.71 -18.00
CA GLU A 131 -9.16 18.07 -17.62
C GLU A 131 -8.03 19.11 -17.61
N HIS A 132 -6.79 18.66 -17.47
CA HIS A 132 -5.61 19.51 -17.24
C HIS A 132 -4.42 19.01 -18.06
N LEU A 133 -4.61 18.83 -19.38
CA LEU A 133 -3.61 18.25 -20.29
C LEU A 133 -2.25 18.97 -20.24
N SER A 134 -2.22 20.30 -20.20
CA SER A 134 -0.96 21.06 -20.13
C SER A 134 -0.17 20.74 -18.85
N THR A 135 -0.85 20.64 -17.71
CA THR A 135 -0.26 20.23 -16.43
C THR A 135 0.19 18.78 -16.49
N ALA A 136 -0.59 17.89 -17.10
CA ALA A 136 -0.24 16.48 -17.28
C ALA A 136 1.06 16.33 -18.13
N VAL A 137 1.20 17.09 -19.22
CA VAL A 137 2.41 17.13 -20.04
C VAL A 137 3.62 17.62 -19.24
N ALA A 138 3.46 18.68 -18.43
CA ALA A 138 4.53 19.18 -17.57
C ALA A 138 5.02 18.11 -16.58
N TRP A 139 4.10 17.38 -15.95
CA TRP A 139 4.47 16.26 -15.09
C TRP A 139 5.13 15.10 -15.83
N ALA A 140 4.69 14.77 -17.06
CA ALA A 140 5.32 13.70 -17.83
C ALA A 140 6.82 13.99 -18.09
N HIS A 141 7.20 15.25 -18.29
CA HIS A 141 8.60 15.66 -18.43
C HIS A 141 9.46 15.42 -17.18
N GLU A 142 8.85 15.33 -16.00
CA GLU A 142 9.53 15.08 -14.73
C GLU A 142 9.91 13.61 -14.50
N ILE A 143 9.47 12.68 -15.37
CA ILE A 143 9.83 11.26 -15.30
C ILE A 143 11.31 11.09 -15.65
N LYS A 144 12.06 10.41 -14.77
CA LYS A 144 13.50 10.16 -14.95
C LYS A 144 13.75 9.06 -15.96
N ASP A 145 12.97 7.97 -15.90
CA ASP A 145 13.04 6.90 -16.90
C ASP A 145 12.64 7.43 -18.29
N GLU A 146 13.61 7.47 -19.22
CA GLU A 146 13.38 8.07 -20.53
C GLU A 146 12.36 7.31 -21.35
N SER A 147 12.39 5.97 -21.31
CA SER A 147 11.46 5.13 -22.07
C SER A 147 10.03 5.38 -21.61
N LYS A 148 9.83 5.43 -20.29
CA LYS A 148 8.53 5.70 -19.69
C LYS A 148 8.04 7.12 -19.98
N ARG A 149 8.95 8.11 -19.92
CA ARG A 149 8.65 9.51 -20.27
C ARG A 149 8.14 9.61 -21.71
N TYR A 150 8.85 9.00 -22.68
CA TYR A 150 8.44 9.03 -24.08
C TYR A 150 7.09 8.36 -24.31
N GLN A 151 6.88 7.16 -23.74
CA GLN A 151 5.60 6.45 -23.85
C GLN A 151 4.43 7.28 -23.31
N LEU A 152 4.64 7.96 -22.19
CA LEU A 152 3.60 8.77 -21.57
C LEU A 152 3.29 10.04 -22.37
N LEU A 153 4.32 10.73 -22.89
CA LEU A 153 4.15 11.89 -23.75
C LEU A 153 3.47 11.53 -25.07
N GLU A 154 3.82 10.40 -25.68
CA GLU A 154 3.14 9.88 -26.88
C GLU A 154 1.66 9.61 -26.59
N SER A 155 1.35 8.94 -25.47
CA SER A 155 -0.03 8.71 -25.06
C SER A 155 -0.83 10.00 -24.88
N LEU A 156 -0.21 11.06 -24.33
CA LEU A 156 -0.84 12.37 -24.14
C LEU A 156 -1.06 13.11 -25.46
N ALA A 157 -0.17 12.95 -26.45
CA ALA A 157 -0.32 13.58 -27.76
C ALA A 157 -1.49 12.98 -28.58
N THR A 158 -1.91 11.76 -28.24
CA THR A 158 -3.04 11.06 -28.88
C THR A 158 -4.37 11.18 -28.11
N HIS A 159 -4.37 11.91 -26.98
CA HIS A 159 -5.54 12.11 -26.12
C HIS A 159 -6.36 13.33 -26.56
#